data_AF-A0A4Z1HG48-F1
#
_entry.id   AF-A0A4Z1HG48-F1
#
_cell.length_a   1.000
_cell.length_b   1.000
_cell.length_c   1.000
_cell.angle_alpha   90.00
_cell.angle_beta   90.00
_cell.angle_gamma   90.00
#
_symmetry.space_group_name_H-M   'P 1'
#
loop_
_entity.id
_entity.type
_entity.pdbx_description
1 polymer ?
#
loop_
_entity_poly.entity_id
_entity_poly.type
_entity_poly.pdbx_seq_one_letter_code
_entity_poly.pdbx_strand_id
1 'polypeptide(L)'
;MWYGAEDDLTAWHALCRAVGIELLPNTCKRCEEAVRRTYVNIVDLIEWGRSKRTEKVDTFLDLAELRAYTIEEHKIFTNPFNDRSSNVVLRHLLRKIFGKTR
;
A
#
# COMPACT_ATOMS: atom_id res chain seq x y z
N MET A 1 -11.18 -8.86 -2.60
CA MET A 1 -11.20 -7.71 -1.68
C MET A 1 -10.11 -6.75 -2.13
N TRP A 2 -10.49 -5.63 -2.74
CA TRP A 2 -9.63 -4.44 -2.82
C TRP A 2 -9.92 -3.63 -1.57
N TYR A 3 -8.94 -2.90 -1.02
CA TYR A 3 -8.97 -2.30 0.32
C TYR A 3 -10.02 -1.19 0.54
N GLY A 4 -11.13 -1.18 -0.18
CA GLY A 4 -12.25 -0.25 0.01
C GLY A 4 -11.89 1.19 -0.34
N ALA A 5 -12.75 2.12 0.11
CA ALA A 5 -12.71 3.52 -0.29
C ALA A 5 -12.00 4.43 0.71
N GLU A 6 -11.54 5.60 0.26
CA GLU A 6 -10.79 6.56 1.08
C GLU A 6 -11.65 7.23 2.16
N ASP A 7 -12.96 7.20 2.02
CA ASP A 7 -13.94 7.66 3.02
C ASP A 7 -14.34 6.57 4.03
N ASP A 8 -13.86 5.33 3.87
CA ASP A 8 -14.13 4.22 4.78
C ASP A 8 -12.97 4.00 5.76
N LEU A 9 -13.19 4.28 7.04
CA LEU A 9 -12.20 4.07 8.10
C LEU A 9 -11.83 2.59 8.28
N THR A 10 -12.77 1.67 8.01
CA THR A 10 -12.55 0.23 8.12
C THR A 10 -11.55 -0.24 7.08
N ALA A 11 -11.69 0.25 5.85
CA ALA A 11 -10.74 0.09 4.75
C ALA A 11 -9.33 0.56 5.14
N TRP A 12 -9.23 1.75 5.74
CA TRP A 12 -7.97 2.28 6.25
C TRP A 12 -7.38 1.44 7.38
N HIS A 13 -8.19 0.96 8.31
CA HIS A 13 -7.72 0.10 9.41
C HIS A 13 -7.20 -1.24 8.90
N ALA A 14 -7.87 -1.85 7.93
CA ALA A 14 -7.40 -3.07 7.28
C ALA A 14 -6.04 -2.83 6.61
N LEU A 15 -5.89 -1.71 5.90
CA LEU A 15 -4.63 -1.32 5.29
C LEU A 15 -3.53 -1.08 6.32
N CYS A 16 -3.82 -0.35 7.40
CA CYS A 16 -2.88 -0.06 8.47
C CYS A 16 -2.35 -1.36 9.11
N ARG A 17 -3.25 -2.32 9.41
CA ARG A 17 -2.84 -3.63 9.97
C ARG A 17 -1.96 -4.40 9.00
N ALA A 18 -2.32 -4.43 7.72
CA ALA A 18 -1.58 -5.16 6.71
C ALA A 18 -0.12 -4.67 6.60
N VAL A 19 0.11 -3.36 6.72
CA VAL A 19 1.46 -2.76 6.69
C VAL A 19 2.12 -2.67 8.08
N GLY A 20 1.54 -3.29 9.10
CA GLY A 20 2.14 -3.37 10.44
C GLY A 20 1.99 -2.13 11.33
N ILE A 21 1.04 -1.23 11.06
CA ILE A 21 0.70 -0.12 11.95
C ILE A 21 -0.19 -0.65 13.09
N GLU A 22 0.40 -0.79 14.27
CA GLU A 22 -0.30 -1.31 15.47
C GLU A 22 -1.25 -0.28 16.10
N LEU A 23 -0.81 0.98 16.19
CA LEU A 23 -1.63 2.08 16.70
C LEU A 23 -2.53 2.64 15.61
N LEU A 24 -3.71 2.03 15.46
CA LEU A 24 -4.70 2.41 14.45
C LEU A 24 -5.22 3.84 14.67
N PRO A 25 -5.00 4.75 13.71
CA PRO A 25 -5.51 6.10 13.83
C PRO A 25 -7.04 6.13 13.78
N ASN A 26 -7.62 7.13 14.44
CA ASN A 26 -9.07 7.30 14.56
C ASN A 26 -9.73 8.05 13.40
N THR A 27 -8.97 8.42 12.35
CA THR A 27 -9.48 9.18 11.20
C THR A 27 -8.80 8.73 9.91
N CYS A 28 -9.55 8.74 8.80
CA CYS A 28 -9.05 8.37 7.47
C CYS A 28 -7.78 9.15 7.10
N LYS A 29 -7.76 10.45 7.36
CA LYS A 29 -6.62 11.32 7.09
C LYS A 29 -5.34 10.89 7.83
N ARG A 30 -5.46 10.54 9.12
CA ARG A 30 -4.29 10.07 9.88
C ARG A 30 -3.83 8.69 9.42
N CYS A 31 -4.75 7.81 9.02
CA CYS A 31 -4.41 6.53 8.40
C CYS A 31 -3.66 6.74 7.09
N GLU A 32 -4.14 7.65 6.24
CA GLU A 32 -3.45 8.04 5.00
C GLU A 32 -2.01 8.49 5.29
N GLU A 33 -1.83 9.44 6.21
CA GLU A 33 -0.51 9.95 6.60
C GLU A 33 0.42 8.84 7.11
N ALA A 34 -0.11 7.90 7.89
CA ALA A 34 0.66 6.79 8.43
C ALA A 34 1.09 5.81 7.32
N VAL A 35 0.18 5.37 6.45
CA VAL A 35 0.52 4.43 5.38
C VAL A 35 1.39 5.07 4.31
N ARG A 36 1.31 6.39 4.08
CA ARG A 36 2.18 7.07 3.12
C ARG A 36 3.65 7.07 3.56
N ARG A 37 3.92 6.87 4.85
CA ARG A 37 5.28 6.75 5.39
C ARG A 37 5.83 5.34 5.29
N THR A 38 5.00 4.35 4.96
CA THR A 38 5.48 2.98 4.74
C THR A 38 5.84 2.78 3.27
N TYR A 39 6.83 1.91 3.04
CA TYR A 39 7.20 1.43 1.73
C TYR A 39 6.81 -0.04 1.67
N VAL A 40 5.86 -0.37 0.81
CA VAL A 40 5.32 -1.72 0.67
C VAL A 40 5.02 -1.96 -0.80
N ASN A 41 5.21 -3.19 -1.26
CA ASN A 41 4.81 -3.56 -2.61
C ASN A 41 3.29 -3.81 -2.66
N ILE A 42 2.60 -3.15 -3.59
CA ILE A 42 1.13 -3.23 -3.69
C ILE A 42 0.67 -4.63 -4.14
N VAL A 43 1.47 -5.35 -4.94
CA VAL A 43 1.14 -6.72 -5.34
C VAL A 43 1.13 -7.62 -4.12
N ASP A 44 2.17 -7.56 -3.28
CA ASP A 44 2.23 -8.33 -2.02
C ASP A 44 1.07 -8.00 -1.10
N LEU A 45 0.69 -6.73 -1.03
CA LEU A 45 -0.43 -6.28 -0.22
C LEU A 45 -1.79 -6.82 -0.71
N ILE A 46 -1.98 -6.93 -2.02
CA ILE A 46 -3.17 -7.53 -2.64
C ILE A 46 -3.17 -9.04 -2.41
N GLU A 47 -2.04 -9.71 -2.62
CA GLU A 47 -1.89 -11.15 -2.35
C GLU A 47 -2.15 -11.45 -0.88
N TRP A 48 -1.63 -10.61 0.01
CA TRP A 48 -1.89 -10.66 1.43
C TRP A 48 -3.37 -10.55 1.72
N GLY A 49 -4.08 -9.55 1.18
CA GLY A 49 -5.52 -9.39 1.40
C GLY A 49 -6.38 -10.51 0.83
N ARG A 50 -5.83 -11.31 -0.10
CA ARG A 50 -6.46 -12.54 -0.62
C ARG A 50 -6.12 -13.77 0.21
N SER A 51 -4.93 -13.81 0.77
CA SER A 51 -4.48 -14.84 1.67
C SER A 51 -5.10 -14.58 3.06
N LYS A 52 -5.65 -15.58 3.74
CA LYS A 52 -6.16 -15.38 5.12
C LYS A 52 -5.01 -15.30 6.14
N ARG A 53 -3.86 -14.70 5.75
CA ARG A 53 -2.67 -14.59 6.58
C ARG A 53 -2.92 -13.57 7.69
N THR A 54 -2.43 -13.90 8.88
CA THR A 54 -2.50 -13.03 10.07
C THR A 54 -1.24 -12.22 10.29
N GLU A 55 -0.12 -12.65 9.71
CA GLU A 55 1.15 -11.93 9.75
C GLU A 55 1.09 -10.67 8.88
N LYS A 56 1.92 -9.65 9.14
CA LYS A 56 1.96 -8.43 8.32
C LYS A 56 2.66 -8.68 6.97
N VAL A 57 2.42 -7.80 6.01
CA VAL A 57 3.16 -7.76 4.74
C VAL A 57 4.58 -7.25 4.97
N ASP A 58 5.51 -7.70 4.15
CA ASP A 58 6.87 -7.17 4.15
C ASP A 58 6.88 -5.68 3.79
N THR A 59 7.49 -4.89 4.65
CA THR A 59 7.67 -3.44 4.48
C THR A 59 9.15 -3.11 4.40
N PHE A 60 9.49 -2.13 3.58
CA PHE A 60 10.85 -1.68 3.31
C PHE A 60 11.18 -0.40 4.07
N LEU A 61 12.46 -0.14 4.30
CA LEU A 61 12.92 1.06 5.00
C LEU A 61 12.80 2.30 4.12
N ASP A 62 13.07 2.15 2.82
CA ASP A 62 13.04 3.25 1.87
C ASP A 62 12.53 2.86 0.47
N LEU A 63 12.45 3.87 -0.40
CA LEU A 63 12.02 3.69 -1.78
C LEU A 63 13.03 2.91 -2.63
N ALA A 64 14.33 2.95 -2.31
CA ALA A 64 15.36 2.27 -3.07
C ALA A 64 15.28 0.75 -2.86
N GLU A 65 15.11 0.31 -1.61
CA GLU A 65 14.85 -1.09 -1.26
C GLU A 65 13.56 -1.60 -1.90
N LEU A 66 12.45 -0.85 -1.76
CA LEU A 66 11.18 -1.21 -2.40
C LEU A 66 11.34 -1.35 -3.92
N ARG A 67 12.11 -0.47 -4.56
CA ARG A 67 12.38 -0.53 -6.00
C ARG A 67 13.19 -1.75 -6.38
N ALA A 68 14.29 -2.01 -5.68
CA ALA A 68 15.14 -3.16 -5.94
C ALA A 68 14.33 -4.45 -5.86
N TYR A 69 13.61 -4.63 -4.75
CA TYR A 69 12.72 -5.77 -4.53
C TYR A 69 11.65 -5.90 -5.62
N THR A 70 10.96 -4.79 -5.94
CA THR A 70 9.87 -4.82 -6.94
C THR A 70 10.36 -5.22 -8.33
N ILE A 71 11.58 -4.83 -8.69
CA ILE A 71 12.19 -5.17 -10.00
C ILE A 71 12.70 -6.60 -9.98
N GLU A 72 13.42 -7.00 -8.93
CA GLU A 72 14.00 -8.34 -8.77
C GLU A 72 12.92 -9.43 -8.75
N GLU A 73 11.85 -9.22 -7.99
CA GLU A 73 10.74 -10.16 -7.87
C GLU A 73 9.73 -10.05 -9.03
N HIS A 74 9.93 -9.12 -9.97
CA HIS A 74 9.00 -8.83 -11.06
C HIS A 74 7.56 -8.46 -10.60
N LYS A 75 7.40 -8.00 -9.36
CA LYS A 75 6.10 -7.67 -8.72
C LYS A 75 5.63 -6.25 -9.04
N ILE A 76 5.45 -5.97 -10.33
CA ILE A 76 5.14 -4.62 -10.82
C ILE A 76 3.63 -4.38 -10.76
N PHE A 77 3.19 -3.46 -9.89
CA PHE A 77 1.82 -2.98 -9.90
C PHE A 77 1.61 -1.92 -10.99
N THR A 78 0.94 -2.30 -12.09
CA THR A 78 0.51 -1.36 -13.12
C THR A 78 -0.67 -0.55 -12.59
N ASN A 79 -0.48 0.75 -12.37
CA ASN A 79 -1.53 1.64 -11.86
C ASN A 79 -2.79 1.60 -12.76
N PRO A 80 -3.88 0.94 -12.35
CA PRO A 80 -5.13 0.94 -13.12
C PRO A 80 -5.99 2.17 -12.77
N PHE A 81 -5.56 2.97 -11.80
CA PHE A 81 -6.32 4.07 -11.26
C PHE A 81 -6.21 5.26 -12.22
N ASN A 82 -7.20 5.37 -13.12
CA ASN A 82 -7.41 6.61 -13.87
C ASN A 82 -8.09 7.66 -12.97
N ASP A 83 -7.94 8.94 -13.31
CA ASP A 83 -8.44 10.10 -12.54
C ASP A 83 -9.96 10.09 -12.27
N ARG A 84 -10.73 9.15 -12.82
CA ARG A 84 -12.20 9.18 -12.77
C ARG A 84 -12.85 8.17 -11.83
N SER A 85 -12.16 7.14 -11.32
CA SER A 85 -12.89 6.03 -10.67
C SER A 85 -12.21 5.35 -9.49
N SER A 86 -11.09 5.88 -9.01
CA SER A 86 -10.24 5.12 -8.08
C SER A 86 -10.12 5.79 -6.72
N ASN A 87 -11.26 5.95 -6.07
CA ASN A 87 -11.35 6.26 -4.64
C ASN A 87 -10.95 5.01 -3.85
N VAL A 88 -9.69 4.55 -3.99
CA VAL A 88 -9.20 3.33 -3.36
C VAL A 88 -7.95 3.69 -2.56
N VAL A 89 -7.94 3.31 -1.28
CA VAL A 89 -6.84 3.62 -0.34
C VAL A 89 -5.45 3.21 -0.83
N LEU A 90 -5.37 2.16 -1.68
CA LEU A 90 -4.13 1.68 -2.30
C LEU A 90 -3.43 2.73 -3.17
N ARG A 91 -4.16 3.70 -3.73
CA ARG A 91 -3.60 4.78 -4.54
C ARG A 91 -2.54 5.58 -3.79
N HIS A 92 -2.68 5.72 -2.46
CA HIS A 92 -1.74 6.45 -1.62
C HIS A 92 -0.40 5.72 -1.40
N LEU A 93 -0.36 4.42 -1.70
CA LEU A 93 0.86 3.60 -1.66
C LEU A 93 1.60 3.55 -3.00
N LEU A 94 1.05 4.15 -4.07
CA LEU A 94 1.74 4.19 -5.35
C LEU A 94 3.10 4.87 -5.23
N ARG A 95 4.12 4.22 -5.80
CA ARG A 95 5.48 4.74 -5.91
C ARG A 95 5.95 4.63 -7.35
N LYS A 96 6.74 5.60 -7.79
CA LYS A 96 7.42 5.51 -9.08
C LYS A 96 8.56 4.51 -8.94
N ILE A 97 8.40 3.33 -9.52
CA ILE A 97 9.45 2.30 -9.54
C ILE A 97 10.44 2.56 -10.66
N PHE A 98 9.93 2.81 -11.87
CA PHE A 98 10.73 3.14 -13.04
C PHE A 98 10.81 4.65 -13.23
N GLY A 99 12.02 5.20 -13.26
CA GLY A 99 12.28 6.61 -13.53
C GLY A 99 13.73 6.98 -13.19
N LYS A 100 14.32 7.91 -13.96
CA LYS A 100 15.67 8.41 -13.70
C LYS A 100 15.71 9.06 -12.31
N THR A 101 16.59 8.58 -11.44
CA THR A 101 17.13 9.38 -10.33
C THR A 101 17.72 10.65 -10.98
N ARG A 102 17.11 11.80 -10.71
CA ARG A 102 17.70 13.10 -11.06
C ARG A 102 18.63 13.52 -9.94
#